data_AF-A0A9E4AAC0-F1
#
_entry.id   AF-A0A9E4AAC0-F1
#
_cell.length_a   1.000
_cell.length_b   1.000
_cell.length_c   1.000
_cell.angle_alpha   90.00
_cell.angle_beta   90.00
_cell.angle_gamma   90.00
#
_symmetry.space_group_name_H-M   'P 1'
#
loop_
_entity.id
_entity.type
_entity.pdbx_description
1 polymer ?
#
loop_
_entity_poly.entity_id
_entity_poly.type
_entity_poly.pdbx_seq_one_letter_code
_entity_poly.pdbx_strand_id
1 'polypeptide(L)' 'MATEAVKLLLDVGEPLIGRLMMYDALSMKFRELKVSRDKNCPICGEEPTITELISDYVEFCEMDHSEPLAAAAD' A
#
# COMPACT_ATOMS: atom_id res chain seq x y z
N MET A 1 4.26 2.73 -9.99
CA MET A 1 5.12 3.66 -10.74
C MET A 1 5.80 2.88 -11.88
N ALA A 2 5.50 3.16 -13.15
CA ALA A 2 5.99 2.37 -14.29
C ALA A 2 7.53 2.39 -14.42
N THR A 3 8.15 3.51 -14.08
CA THR A 3 9.62 3.69 -14.12
C THR A 3 10.36 2.68 -13.23
N GLU A 4 9.84 2.38 -12.04
CA GLU A 4 10.46 1.38 -11.15
C GLU A 4 10.40 -0.02 -11.75
N ALA A 5 9.31 -0.37 -12.45
CA ALA A 5 9.20 -1.65 -13.13
C ALA A 5 10.26 -1.78 -14.23
N VAL A 6 10.51 -0.73 -15.01
CA VAL A 6 11.57 -0.73 -16.04
C VAL A 6 12.95 -0.89 -15.40
N LYS A 7 13.24 -0.17 -14.31
CA LYS A 7 14.53 -0.31 -13.59
C LYS A 7 14.77 -1.73 -13.11
N LEU A 8 13.74 -2.37 -12.55
CA LEU A 8 13.82 -3.75 -12.07
C LEU A 8 13.97 -4.76 -13.22
N LEU A 9 13.20 -4.60 -14.31
CA LEU A 9 13.23 -5.54 -15.44
C LEU A 9 14.55 -5.51 -16.21
N LEU A 10 15.20 -4.34 -16.30
CA LEU A 10 16.44 -4.16 -17.03
C LEU A 10 17.69 -4.21 -16.15
N ASP A 11 17.53 -4.33 -14.83
CA ASP A 11 18.62 -4.24 -13.84
C ASP A 11 19.46 -2.96 -14.00
N VAL A 12 18.78 -1.81 -14.09
CA VAL A 12 19.43 -0.50 -14.29
C VAL A 12 19.03 0.53 -13.23
N GLY A 13 20.00 1.40 -12.91
CA GLY A 13 19.83 2.49 -11.95
C GLY A 13 19.66 1.97 -10.52
N GLU A 14 19.13 2.83 -9.65
CA GLU A 14 18.85 2.47 -8.25
C GLU A 14 17.34 2.42 -8.00
N PRO A 15 16.75 1.24 -7.78
CA PRO A 15 15.34 1.12 -7.41
C PRO A 15 15.00 1.79 -6.07
N LEU A 16 13.73 2.15 -5.90
CA LEU A 16 13.20 2.72 -4.65
C LEU A 16 12.88 1.65 -3.59
N ILE A 17 13.53 0.49 -3.61
CA ILE A 17 13.29 -0.57 -2.61
C ILE A 17 13.58 -0.02 -1.20
N GLY A 18 12.63 -0.18 -0.28
CA GLY A 18 12.71 0.36 1.08
C GLY A 18 12.59 1.89 1.18
N ARG A 19 12.15 2.56 0.09
CA ARG A 19 11.95 4.01 0.04
C ARG A 19 10.59 4.36 -0.53
N LEU A 20 10.00 5.43 -0.02
CA LEU A 20 8.79 6.04 -0.54
C LEU A 20 9.13 7.38 -1.18
N MET A 21 8.83 7.54 -2.46
CA MET A 21 8.91 8.82 -3.15
C MET A 21 7.58 9.57 -3.00
N MET A 22 7.65 10.77 -2.43
CA MET A 22 6.55 11.72 -2.35
C MET A 22 6.72 12.81 -3.40
N TYR A 23 5.67 13.05 -4.18
CA TYR A 23 5.58 14.15 -5.13
C TYR A 23 4.55 15.16 -4.64
N ASP A 24 5.03 16.36 -4.30
CA ASP A 24 4.18 17.53 -4.07
C ASP A 24 4.02 18.27 -5.41
N ALA A 25 2.84 18.14 -6.02
CA ALA A 25 2.54 18.72 -7.31
C ALA A 25 2.40 20.24 -7.30
N LEU A 26 1.95 20.83 -6.19
CA LEU A 26 1.75 22.29 -6.09
C LEU A 26 3.10 23.01 -6.00
N SER A 27 4.03 22.47 -5.21
CA SER A 27 5.35 23.06 -5.03
C SER A 27 6.44 22.47 -5.93
N MET A 28 6.08 21.48 -6.76
CA MET A 28 7.00 20.73 -7.63
C MET A 28 8.20 20.15 -6.88
N LYS A 29 7.94 19.56 -5.70
CA LYS A 29 8.98 18.98 -4.85
C LYS A 29 8.90 17.47 -4.82
N PHE A 30 10.07 16.86 -4.83
CA PHE A 30 10.25 15.43 -4.59
C PHE A 30 10.93 15.22 -3.25
N ARG A 31 10.42 14.28 -2.48
CA ARG A 31 11.02 13.87 -1.20
C ARG A 31 11.07 12.36 -1.14
N GLU A 32 12.19 11.83 -0.69
CA GLU A 32 12.32 10.40 -0.38
C GLU A 32 12.23 10.21 1.13
N LEU A 33 11.45 9.22 1.55
CA LEU A 33 11.40 8.74 2.93
C LEU A 33 11.91 7.30 2.97
N LYS A 34 12.73 6.97 3.96
CA LYS A 34 13.11 5.58 4.23
C LYS A 34 11.94 4.89 4.93
N VAL A 35 11.56 3.72 4.43
CA VAL A 35 10.50 2.89 4.99
C VAL A 35 11.07 1.52 5.30
N SER A 36 10.96 1.14 6.57
CA SER A 36 11.41 -0.18 7.05
C SER A 36 10.19 -1.06 7.29
N ARG A 37 10.35 -2.36 7.07
CA ARG A 37 9.36 -3.36 7.46
C ARG A 37 9.14 -3.30 8.96
N ASP A 38 7.88 -3.24 9.39
CA ASP A 38 7.52 -3.43 10.78
C ASP A 38 7.54 -4.93 11.10
N LYS A 39 8.35 -5.33 12.08
CA LYS A 39 8.45 -6.72 12.55
C LYS A 39 7.14 -7.22 13.15
N ASN A 40 6.32 -6.31 13.68
CA ASN A 40 5.04 -6.61 14.32
C ASN A 40 3.85 -6.42 13.36
N CYS A 41 4.08 -6.22 12.06
CA CYS A 41 3.00 -6.07 11.10
C CYS A 41 2.10 -7.33 11.11
N PRO A 42 0.78 -7.22 11.33
CA PRO A 42 -0.09 -8.40 11.42
C PRO A 42 -0.24 -9.14 10.08
N ILE A 43 0.17 -8.52 8.96
CA ILE A 43 0.07 -9.10 7.62
C ILE A 43 1.39 -9.75 7.20
N CYS A 44 2.51 -9.05 7.40
CA CYS A 44 3.81 -9.46 6.88
C CYS A 44 4.92 -9.39 7.92
N GLY A 45 4.61 -9.35 9.22
CA GLY A 45 5.58 -9.36 10.32
C GLY A 45 6.28 -10.71 10.49
N GLU A 46 6.97 -10.90 11.61
CA GLU A 46 7.60 -12.18 11.97
C GLU A 46 6.54 -13.22 12.41
N GLU A 47 5.44 -12.76 12.98
CA GLU A 47 4.28 -13.57 13.40
C GLU A 47 2.98 -13.01 12.79
N PRO A 48 2.68 -13.28 11.50
CA PRO A 48 1.46 -12.81 10.85
C PRO A 48 0.20 -13.40 11.50
N THR A 49 -0.80 -12.56 11.75
CA THR A 49 -2.10 -12.95 12.30
C THR A 49 -3.24 -12.79 11.31
N ILE A 50 -3.08 -11.93 10.30
CA ILE A 50 -4.01 -11.76 9.18
C ILE A 50 -3.50 -12.64 8.04
N THR A 51 -4.22 -13.73 7.76
CA THR A 51 -3.83 -14.73 6.75
C THR A 51 -4.84 -14.89 5.63
N GLU A 52 -6.05 -14.35 5.80
CA GLU A 52 -7.12 -14.37 4.83
C GLU A 52 -7.77 -12.98 4.75
N LEU A 53 -8.44 -12.70 3.63
CA LEU A 53 -9.25 -11.50 3.47
C LEU A 53 -10.56 -11.66 4.24
N ILE A 54 -11.20 -10.54 4.57
CA ILE A 54 -12.57 -10.56 5.09
C ILE A 54 -13.48 -11.13 4.00
N SER A 55 -14.40 -12.02 4.37
CA SER A 55 -15.22 -12.83 3.45
C SER A 55 -16.08 -12.02 2.48
N ASP A 56 -16.37 -10.76 2.81
CA ASP A 56 -17.21 -9.80 2.10
C ASP A 56 -16.39 -8.69 1.42
N TYR A 57 -15.07 -8.84 1.28
CA TYR A 57 -14.19 -7.80 0.70
C TYR A 57 -14.65 -7.30 -0.68
N VAL A 58 -15.15 -8.20 -1.53
CA VAL A 58 -15.66 -7.85 -2.87
C VAL A 58 -16.93 -7.01 -2.75
N GLU A 59 -17.86 -7.42 -1.89
CA GLU A 59 -19.09 -6.67 -1.63
C GLU A 59 -18.76 -5.27 -1.11
N PHE A 60 -17.81 -5.14 -0.17
CA PHE A 60 -17.34 -3.84 0.34
C PHE A 60 -16.78 -2.93 -0.77
N CYS A 61 -16.02 -3.47 -1.72
CA CYS A 61 -15.46 -2.69 -2.84
C CYS A 61 -16.49 -2.33 -3.92
N GLU A 62 -17.60 -3.06 -3.99
CA GLU A 62 -18.68 -2.86 -4.96
C GLU A 62 -19.85 -2.04 -4.37
N MET A 63 -19.83 -1.75 -3.06
CA MET A 63 -20.81 -0.89 -2.41
C MET A 63 -20.75 0.55 -2.91
N ASP A 64 -21.93 1.15 -3.12
CA ASP A 64 -22.05 2.59 -3.33
C ASP A 64 -21.74 3.33 -2.01
N HIS A 65 -20.57 3.94 -1.93
CA HIS A 65 -20.10 4.69 -0.75
C HIS A 65 -20.84 6.02 -0.50
N SER A 66 -21.97 6.27 -1.16
CA SER A 66 -22.84 7.43 -0.91
C SER A 66 -23.90 7.21 0.19
N GLU A 67 -24.13 5.96 0.62
CA GLU A 67 -25.01 5.65 1.75
C GLU A 67 -24.23 5.54 3.07
N PRO A 68 -24.79 6.01 4.21
CA PRO A 68 -24.13 5.88 5.51
C PRO A 68 -23.95 4.41 5.86
N LEU A 69 -22.76 4.04 6.36
CA LEU A 69 -22.48 2.72 6.91
C LEU A 69 -23.47 2.42 8.06
N ALA A 70 -24.53 1.67 7.76
CA ALA A 70 -25.37 1.10 8.79
C ALA A 70 -24.47 0.17 9.60
N ALA A 71 -24.33 0.45 10.90
CA ALA A 71 -23.51 -0.33 11.80
C ALA A 71 -23.86 -1.82 11.67
N ALA A 72 -22.91 -2.63 11.21
CA ALA A 72 -23.02 -4.07 11.22
C ALA A 72 -23.18 -4.53 12.68
N ALA A 73 -24.36 -5.09 12.98
CA ALA A 73 -24.61 -5.81 14.21
C ALA A 73 -24.30 -7.31 13.96
N ASP A 74 -23.56 -7.86 14.93
CA ASP A 74 -23.21 -9.26 15.19
C ASP A 74 -22.12 -9.94 14.32
#